data_AF-A0A6C0KL95-F1
#
_entry.id   AF-A0A6C0KL95-F1
#
_cell.length_a   1.000
_cell.length_b   1.000
_cell.length_c   1.000
_cell.angle_alpha   90.00
_cell.angle_beta   90.00
_cell.angle_gamma   90.00
#
_symmetry.space_group_name_H-M   'P 1'
#
loop_
_entity.id
_entity.type
_entity.pdbx_description
1 polymer ?
#
loop_
_entity_poly.entity_id
_entity_poly.type
_entity_poly.pdbx_seq_one_letter_code
_entity_poly.pdbx_strand_id
1 'polypeptide(L)'
;MLKIDMNNTFLKIYHNTNKTILPLYFMSFLNYKYNTSLHIISPILYSGSTLVSGYHSYFSTSAIISDYIKPVKLNQTARVLNFKTHFIATYGFLYYIYQQNKEI
;
A
#
# COMPACT_ATOMS: atom_id res chain seq x y z
N MET A 1 -7.16 -15.62 24.00
CA MET A 1 -6.14 -14.74 23.37
C MET A 1 -5.60 -15.47 22.15
N LEU A 2 -6.04 -15.10 20.95
CA LEU A 2 -5.56 -15.73 19.71
C LEU A 2 -4.07 -15.35 19.54
N LYS A 3 -3.16 -16.32 19.68
CA LYS A 3 -1.73 -16.12 19.37
C LYS A 3 -1.63 -15.69 17.91
N ILE A 4 -0.96 -14.56 17.66
CA ILE A 4 -0.67 -14.10 16.30
C ILE A 4 0.24 -15.15 15.66
N ASP A 5 -0.25 -15.81 14.62
CA ASP A 5 0.51 -16.80 13.88
C ASP A 5 1.63 -16.10 13.09
N MET A 6 2.83 -16.05 13.69
CA MET A 6 4.00 -15.35 13.12
C MET A 6 4.52 -15.99 11.83
N ASN A 7 4.01 -17.17 11.46
CA ASN A 7 4.36 -17.84 10.21
C ASN A 7 3.49 -17.45 9.01
N ASN A 8 2.59 -16.48 9.17
CA ASN A 8 1.76 -16.00 8.09
C ASN A 8 2.58 -15.17 7.07
N THR A 9 2.64 -15.63 5.83
CA THR A 9 3.31 -14.94 4.70
C THR A 9 2.87 -13.49 4.55
N PHE A 10 1.59 -13.19 4.78
CA PHE A 10 1.08 -11.81 4.72
C PHE A 10 1.69 -10.91 5.80
N LEU A 11 1.88 -11.43 7.01
CA LEU A 11 2.51 -10.68 8.09
C LEU A 11 4.00 -10.41 7.80
N LYS A 12 4.70 -11.38 7.22
CA LYS A 12 6.10 -11.20 6.76
C LYS A 12 6.20 -10.09 5.71
N ILE A 13 5.30 -10.09 4.72
CA ILE A 13 5.25 -9.04 3.70
C ILE A 13 4.97 -7.68 4.36
N TYR A 14 4.03 -7.59 5.31
CA TYR A 14 3.74 -6.35 6.04
C TYR A 14 4.94 -5.81 6.84
N HIS A 15 5.70 -6.67 7.50
CA HIS A 15 6.93 -6.22 8.18
C HIS A 15 8.01 -5.76 7.20
N ASN A 16 8.08 -6.37 6.02
CA ASN A 16 8.97 -5.91 4.97
C ASN A 16 8.52 -4.55 4.42
N THR A 17 7.22 -4.30 4.26
CA THR A 17 6.74 -2.98 3.81
C THR A 17 7.12 -1.87 4.77
N ASN A 18 7.10 -2.10 6.09
CA ASN A 18 7.59 -1.13 7.07
C ASN A 18 9.04 -0.68 6.83
N LYS A 19 9.91 -1.61 6.41
CA LYS A 19 11.33 -1.31 6.15
C LYS A 19 11.52 -0.60 4.81
N THR A 20 10.64 -0.84 3.84
CA THR A 20 10.80 -0.33 2.47
C THR A 20 10.04 0.96 2.20
N ILE A 21 8.97 1.26 2.96
CA ILE A 21 8.12 2.44 2.71
C ILE A 21 8.89 3.75 2.86
N LEU A 22 9.73 3.87 3.90
CA LEU A 22 10.47 5.09 4.19
C LEU A 22 11.55 5.38 3.12
N PRO A 23 12.42 4.42 2.74
CA PRO A 23 13.32 4.61 1.60
C PRO A 23 12.60 4.96 0.30
N LEU A 24 11.49 4.29 0.00
CA LEU A 24 10.71 4.55 -1.22
C LEU A 24 10.14 5.97 -1.26
N TYR A 25 9.61 6.45 -0.13
CA TYR A 25 9.09 7.81 -0.02
C TYR A 25 10.20 8.85 -0.10
N PHE A 26 11.33 8.61 0.55
CA PHE A 26 12.48 9.49 0.46
C PHE A 26 13.00 9.60 -0.97
N MET A 27 13.15 8.46 -1.67
CA MET A 27 13.54 8.45 -3.09
C MET A 27 12.51 9.16 -3.98
N SER A 28 11.21 8.93 -3.74
CA SER A 28 10.13 9.59 -4.48
C SER A 28 10.18 11.12 -4.31
N PHE A 29 10.43 11.58 -3.08
CA PHE A 29 10.59 13.00 -2.78
C PHE A 29 11.81 13.60 -3.46
N LEU A 30 12.97 12.91 -3.44
CA LEU A 30 14.17 13.39 -4.12
C LEU A 30 13.96 13.47 -5.64
N ASN A 31 13.32 12.46 -6.22
CA ASN A 31 13.00 12.44 -7.65
C ASN A 31 12.13 13.64 -8.04
N TYR A 32 11.06 13.88 -7.27
CA TYR A 32 10.16 15.02 -7.47
C TYR A 32 10.88 16.38 -7.30
N LYS A 33 11.63 16.56 -6.19
CA LYS A 33 12.24 17.85 -5.85
C LYS A 33 13.37 18.25 -6.80
N TYR A 34 14.20 17.31 -7.20
CA TYR A 34 15.39 17.60 -8.00
C TYR A 34 15.19 17.35 -9.49
N ASN A 35 13.96 17.00 -9.91
CA ASN A 35 13.59 16.69 -11.29
C ASN A 35 14.65 15.83 -11.98
N THR A 36 15.11 14.78 -11.28
CA THR A 36 16.14 13.90 -11.81
C THR A 36 15.61 13.32 -13.11
N SER A 37 16.29 13.56 -14.22
CA SER A 37 15.93 13.26 -15.62
C SER A 37 15.75 11.77 -15.94
N LEU A 38 15.58 10.93 -14.92
CA LEU A 38 15.28 9.51 -14.97
C LEU A 38 13.78 9.31 -15.21
N HIS A 39 13.28 9.79 -16.35
CA HIS A 39 11.88 9.66 -16.77
C HIS A 39 11.37 8.21 -16.75
N ILE A 40 12.24 7.22 -16.92
CA ILE A 40 11.88 5.79 -16.89
C ILE A 40 11.82 5.23 -15.45
N ILE A 41 12.58 5.79 -14.51
CA ILE A 41 12.66 5.30 -13.13
C ILE A 41 11.54 5.90 -12.27
N SER A 42 11.15 7.13 -12.56
CA SER A 42 10.04 7.85 -11.89
C SER A 42 8.74 7.02 -11.83
N PRO A 43 8.22 6.42 -12.93
CA PRO A 43 6.97 5.65 -12.92
C PRO A 43 7.08 4.36 -12.11
N ILE A 44 8.24 3.70 -12.16
CA ILE A 44 8.51 2.48 -11.39
C ILE A 44 8.55 2.82 -9.90
N LEU A 45 9.22 3.92 -9.54
CA LEU A 45 9.35 4.38 -8.17
C LEU A 45 8.00 4.79 -7.57
N TYR A 46 7.20 5.56 -8.30
CA TYR A 46 5.87 5.98 -7.85
C TYR A 46 4.89 4.80 -7.82
N SER A 47 4.91 3.91 -8.82
CA SER A 47 4.06 2.71 -8.82
C SER A 47 4.42 1.77 -7.68
N GLY A 48 5.71 1.55 -7.43
CA GLY A 48 6.21 0.75 -6.31
C GLY A 48 5.82 1.35 -4.97
N SER A 49 5.97 2.66 -4.80
CA SER A 49 5.55 3.39 -3.59
C SER A 49 4.04 3.28 -3.35
N THR A 50 3.24 3.41 -4.41
CA THR A 50 1.77 3.23 -4.34
C THR A 50 1.40 1.80 -3.93
N LEU A 51 2.02 0.78 -4.51
CA LEU A 51 1.74 -0.62 -4.17
C LEU A 51 2.11 -0.95 -2.73
N VAL A 52 3.30 -0.53 -2.29
CA VAL A 52 3.77 -0.76 -0.91
C VAL A 52 2.87 -0.02 0.09
N SER A 53 2.52 1.24 -0.22
CA SER A 53 1.60 2.04 0.61
C SER A 53 0.21 1.42 0.69
N GLY A 54 -0.39 1.07 -0.44
CA GLY A 54 -1.72 0.48 -0.51
C GLY A 54 -1.80 -0.82 0.28
N TYR A 55 -0.80 -1.70 0.14
CA TYR A 55 -0.72 -2.94 0.91
C TYR A 55 -0.54 -2.69 2.41
N HIS A 56 0.38 -1.79 2.77
CA HIS A 56 0.69 -1.47 4.17
C HIS A 56 -0.54 -0.89 4.89
N SER A 57 -1.21 0.07 4.25
CA SER A 57 -2.43 0.69 4.76
C SER A 57 -3.59 -0.31 4.88
N TYR A 58 -3.77 -1.18 3.88
CA TYR A 58 -4.79 -2.23 3.91
C TYR A 58 -4.61 -3.17 5.12
N PHE A 59 -3.37 -3.65 5.33
CA PHE A 59 -3.08 -4.61 6.38
C PHE A 59 -3.21 -3.96 7.77
N SER A 60 -2.69 -2.74 7.95
CA SER A 60 -2.83 -1.97 9.18
C SER A 60 -4.29 -1.73 9.55
N THR A 61 -5.10 -1.29 8.59
CA THR A 61 -6.55 -1.08 8.79
C THR A 61 -7.26 -2.40 9.09
N SER A 62 -6.85 -3.50 8.45
CA SER A 62 -7.42 -4.83 8.74
C SER A 62 -7.12 -5.30 10.16
N ALA A 63 -5.95 -4.97 10.70
CA ALA A 63 -5.60 -5.24 12.09
C ALA A 63 -6.51 -4.44 13.05
N ILE A 64 -6.68 -3.14 12.82
CA ILE A 64 -7.60 -2.28 13.60
C ILE A 64 -9.03 -2.83 13.55
N ILE A 65 -9.54 -3.22 12.38
CA ILE A 65 -10.88 -3.83 12.26
C ILE A 65 -10.98 -5.10 13.11
N SER A 66 -9.95 -5.94 13.09
CA SER A 66 -9.91 -7.18 13.87
C SER A 66 -9.86 -6.93 15.38
N ASP A 67 -9.16 -5.89 15.79
CA ASP A 67 -9.00 -5.52 17.20
C ASP A 67 -10.26 -4.87 17.77
N TYR A 68 -10.96 -4.02 17.02
CA TYR A 68 -12.04 -3.19 17.54
C TYR A 68 -13.45 -3.63 17.13
N ILE A 69 -13.65 -4.24 15.95
CA ILE A 69 -14.98 -4.68 15.49
C ILE A 69 -15.21 -6.14 15.91
N LYS A 70 -15.90 -6.31 17.05
CA LYS A 70 -16.19 -7.63 17.64
C LYS A 70 -17.30 -8.43 16.95
N PRO A 71 -18.42 -7.82 16.50
CA PRO A 71 -19.49 -8.59 15.85
C PRO A 71 -18.98 -9.21 14.54
N VAL A 72 -19.05 -10.54 14.42
CA VAL A 72 -18.41 -11.30 13.33
C VAL A 72 -18.87 -10.84 11.94
N LYS A 73 -20.18 -10.64 11.75
CA LYS A 73 -20.74 -10.17 10.47
C LYS A 73 -20.22 -8.77 10.11
N LEU A 74 -20.22 -7.85 11.07
CA LEU A 74 -19.75 -6.48 10.86
C LEU A 74 -18.24 -6.46 10.58
N ASN A 75 -17.46 -7.28 11.28
CA ASN A 75 -16.03 -7.44 11.04
C ASN A 75 -15.76 -7.89 9.60
N GLN A 76 -16.44 -8.94 9.15
CA GLN A 76 -16.30 -9.45 7.78
C GLN A 76 -16.68 -8.39 6.75
N THR A 77 -17.81 -7.70 6.91
CA THR A 77 -18.23 -6.63 6.02
C THR A 77 -17.21 -5.49 6.00
N ALA A 78 -16.71 -5.05 7.16
CA ALA A 78 -15.70 -4.01 7.27
C ALA A 78 -14.39 -4.41 6.56
N ARG A 79 -13.95 -5.67 6.70
CA ARG A 79 -12.74 -6.17 6.02
C ARG A 79 -12.92 -6.22 4.50
N VAL A 80 -14.10 -6.63 4.01
CA VAL A 80 -14.40 -6.61 2.57
C VAL A 80 -14.43 -5.18 2.03
N LEU A 81 -15.05 -4.24 2.74
CA LEU A 81 -15.05 -2.82 2.35
C LEU A 81 -13.64 -2.24 2.40
N ASN A 82 -12.84 -2.57 3.42
CA ASN A 82 -11.44 -2.17 3.52
C ASN A 82 -10.61 -2.65 2.33
N PHE A 83 -10.78 -3.92 1.93
CA PHE A 83 -10.12 -4.47 0.76
C PHE A 83 -10.55 -3.74 -0.53
N LYS A 84 -11.85 -3.57 -0.75
CA LYS A 84 -12.38 -2.91 -1.97
C LYS A 84 -11.91 -1.46 -2.08
N THR A 85 -11.95 -0.70 -1.00
CA THR A 85 -11.53 0.71 -0.98
C THR A 85 -10.04 0.85 -1.26
N HIS A 86 -9.19 0.06 -0.61
CA HIS A 86 -7.75 0.07 -0.89
C HIS A 86 -7.44 -0.42 -2.31
N PHE A 87 -8.14 -1.43 -2.81
CA PHE A 87 -7.96 -1.92 -4.18
C PHE A 87 -8.29 -0.84 -5.21
N ILE A 88 -9.47 -0.19 -5.07
CA ILE A 88 -9.90 0.89 -5.97
C ILE A 88 -8.90 2.05 -5.92
N ALA A 89 -8.48 2.48 -4.73
CA ALA A 89 -7.53 3.57 -4.58
C ALA A 89 -6.17 3.23 -5.21
N THR A 90 -5.62 2.05 -4.91
CA THR A 90 -4.33 1.60 -5.45
C THR A 90 -4.38 1.50 -6.97
N TYR A 91 -5.43 0.87 -7.52
CA TYR A 91 -5.64 0.75 -8.96
C TYR A 91 -5.78 2.13 -9.64
N GLY A 92 -6.59 3.02 -9.05
CA GLY A 92 -6.79 4.38 -9.56
C GLY A 92 -5.49 5.19 -9.63
N PHE A 93 -4.65 5.10 -8.59
CA PHE A 93 -3.34 5.76 -8.59
C PHE A 93 -2.38 5.16 -9.62
N LEU A 94 -2.35 3.84 -9.78
CA LEU A 94 -1.52 3.19 -10.80
C LEU A 94 -1.96 3.59 -12.22
N TYR A 95 -3.27 3.64 -12.45
CA TYR A 95 -3.83 4.11 -13.71
C TYR A 95 -3.48 5.58 -13.99
N TYR A 96 -3.56 6.44 -12.97
CA TYR A 96 -3.15 7.84 -13.08
C TYR A 96 -1.67 7.98 -13.46
N ILE A 97 -0.78 7.25 -12.78
CA ILE A 97 0.66 7.23 -13.10
C ILE A 97 0.88 6.75 -14.53
N TYR A 98 0.18 5.69 -14.95
CA TYR A 98 0.27 5.18 -16.32
C TYR A 98 -0.15 6.22 -17.37
N GLN A 99 -1.24 6.95 -17.13
CA GLN A 99 -1.71 7.98 -18.05
C GLN A 99 -0.74 9.16 -18.15
N GLN A 100 -0.21 9.64 -17.02
CA GLN A 100 0.79 10.71 -17.00
C GLN A 100 2.06 10.36 -17.78
N ASN A 101 2.42 9.08 -17.86
CA ASN A 101 3.59 8.61 -18.62
C ASN A 101 3.31 8.25 -20.07
N LYS A 102 2.04 8.24 -20.49
CA LYS A 102 1.65 8.11 -21.90
C LYS A 102 1.66 9.45 -22.65
N GLU A 103 1.48 10.54 -21.93
CA GLU A 103 1.43 11.90 -22.48
C GLU A 103 2.84 12.53 -22.64
N ILE A 104 3.89 11.80 -22.25
CA ILE A 104 5.32 12.14 -22.43
C ILE A 104 5.87 11.30 -23.59
#